data_AF-D0ICK3-F1
#
_entry.id   AF-D0ICK3-F1
#
_cell.length_a   1.000
_cell.length_b   1.000
_cell.length_c   1.000
_cell.angle_alpha   90.00
_cell.angle_beta   90.00
_cell.angle_gamma   90.00
#
_symmetry.space_group_name_H-M   'P 1'
#
loop_
_entity.id
_entity.type
_entity.pdbx_description
1 polymer ?
#
loop_
_entity_poly.entity_id
_entity_poly.type
_entity_poly.pdbx_seq_one_letter_code
_entity_poly.pdbx_strand_id
1 'polypeptide(L)'
;MSNHAMSNRPDAPSGGMEKFLNWIEKAGNKIPEPALLFFYGLLIIWGLSAVLSQVDFGLTHPVTGQAVEIKNLLTGEALANFLANMVTTFTSFAPMGIVLVAMLGVGVADASGFITTGLKKMLNVTPKKLLTPALILVAIVSHTAADAGYVLVIPLGGIIFHAAGRHPLVGIAAAFAGVSGGFSANFIPAGIDPLLAGFTQSAAQVLDKDYVVNPLANLYFTGLSSFLIVAIGWYVTEKIIEPRLSKLPIDEDAEKAPDLGSFSEIESKAFNRAGLAMLAGIALLVVALIPESSALRSPEGELTAFSAPLMKSIVPLIFILFVIPGVVYGRVAGTFKTQGDIIKAMGDTMATMGAYLVMSFFCAQFLAAFSQSNIGTLLALEGAAFLKALNMPAQLTIVGMILLTASVNLLIGSASAKWALIGPILVPMLMALGISPELSQAAYRVGDSVSNIISPLMVFFPLVVVYCQRYVKSTGIGTLASMMMPYSIAMLIGWSLFLMAYWALGIPLGIQAPYTYQL
;
A
#
# COMPACT_ATOMS: atom_id res chain seq x y z
N MET A 1 9.77 9.00 22.43
CA MET A 1 9.88 9.18 23.89
C MET A 1 9.46 7.87 24.53
N SER A 2 10.35 7.32 25.36
CA SER A 2 10.58 5.88 25.53
C SER A 2 10.03 5.31 26.85
N ASN A 3 9.46 4.10 26.75
CA ASN A 3 9.57 2.96 27.67
C ASN A 3 9.30 3.07 29.18
N HIS A 4 8.84 4.18 29.75
CA HIS A 4 8.68 4.30 31.21
C HIS A 4 7.25 4.37 31.78
N ALA A 5 6.19 4.23 30.96
CA ALA A 5 4.81 4.39 31.45
C ALA A 5 4.00 3.09 31.65
N MET A 6 4.59 1.88 31.52
CA MET A 6 3.80 0.62 31.51
C MET A 6 4.06 -0.36 32.66
N SER A 7 4.80 -0.03 33.73
CA SER A 7 5.22 -1.06 34.70
C SER A 7 4.23 -1.45 35.80
N ASN A 8 3.05 -0.83 35.95
CA ASN A 8 2.17 -1.09 37.11
C ASN A 8 0.70 -1.31 36.72
N ARG A 9 0.38 -2.44 36.08
CA ARG A 9 -0.99 -2.99 36.07
C ARG A 9 -0.94 -4.48 36.44
N PRO A 10 -1.84 -4.97 37.32
CA PRO A 10 -1.84 -6.37 37.74
C PRO A 10 -2.21 -7.30 36.57
N ASP A 11 -1.44 -8.39 36.41
CA ASP A 11 -1.61 -9.39 35.36
C ASP A 11 -2.99 -10.07 35.44
N ALA A 12 -3.91 -9.65 34.57
CA ALA A 12 -5.12 -10.41 34.28
C ALA A 12 -4.74 -11.70 33.52
N PRO A 13 -5.48 -12.81 33.68
CA PRO A 13 -5.15 -14.06 32.99
C PRO A 13 -5.17 -13.84 31.48
N SER A 14 -4.01 -14.03 30.83
CA SER A 14 -3.83 -13.71 29.40
C SER A 14 -4.83 -14.47 28.52
N GLY A 15 -5.75 -13.73 27.92
CA GLY A 15 -6.68 -14.26 26.93
C GLY A 15 -5.94 -14.81 25.71
N GLY A 16 -6.57 -15.71 24.94
CA GLY A 16 -5.95 -16.31 23.74
C GLY A 16 -5.41 -15.28 22.74
N MET A 17 -6.06 -14.11 22.63
CA MET A 17 -5.58 -12.99 21.83
C MET A 17 -4.24 -12.42 22.32
N GLU A 18 -4.09 -12.26 23.63
CA GLU A 18 -2.87 -11.68 24.20
C GLU A 18 -1.67 -12.61 24.00
N LYS A 19 -1.88 -13.92 24.12
CA LYS A 19 -0.87 -14.93 23.77
C LYS A 19 -0.49 -14.88 22.28
N PHE A 20 -1.47 -14.72 21.40
CA PHE A 20 -1.26 -14.57 19.96
C PHE A 20 -0.46 -13.30 19.62
N LEU A 21 -0.82 -12.16 20.20
CA LEU A 21 -0.11 -10.90 20.00
C LEU A 21 1.32 -10.95 20.56
N ASN A 22 1.51 -11.53 21.75
CA ASN A 22 2.84 -11.73 22.33
C ASN A 22 3.73 -12.62 21.44
N TRP A 23 3.16 -13.59 20.75
CA TRP A 23 3.87 -14.40 19.77
C TRP A 23 4.25 -13.57 18.54
N ILE A 24 3.31 -12.79 17.98
CA ILE A 24 3.58 -11.90 16.84
C ILE A 24 4.69 -10.91 17.19
N GLU A 25 4.59 -10.25 18.34
CA GLU A 25 5.57 -9.27 18.79
C GLU A 25 6.95 -9.89 18.93
N LYS A 26 7.06 -11.05 19.61
CA LYS A 26 8.33 -11.78 19.73
C LYS A 26 8.89 -12.23 18.38
N ALA A 27 8.03 -12.60 17.44
CA ALA A 27 8.45 -13.05 16.12
C ALA A 27 8.93 -11.88 15.25
N GLY A 28 8.17 -10.79 15.17
CA GLY A 28 8.55 -9.63 14.37
C GLY A 28 9.71 -8.82 14.95
N ASN A 29 9.87 -8.75 16.27
CA ASN A 29 11.05 -8.12 16.88
C ASN A 29 12.37 -8.86 16.59
N LYS A 30 12.29 -10.13 16.15
CA LYS A 30 13.47 -10.87 15.66
C LYS A 30 13.79 -10.59 14.20
N ILE A 31 12.84 -10.07 13.43
CA ILE A 31 13.05 -9.74 12.04
C ILE A 31 13.88 -8.45 11.99
N PRO A 32 15.08 -8.49 11.39
CA PRO A 32 15.89 -7.28 11.26
C PRO A 32 15.21 -6.27 10.34
N GLU A 33 15.69 -5.03 10.36
CA GLU A 33 15.16 -3.98 9.49
C GLU A 33 15.17 -4.42 8.00
N PRO A 34 14.17 -4.05 7.20
CA PRO A 34 14.04 -4.51 5.81
C PRO A 34 15.31 -4.34 4.97
N ALA A 35 16.04 -3.23 5.12
CA ALA A 35 17.31 -3.01 4.42
C ALA A 35 18.35 -4.11 4.73
N LEU A 36 18.45 -4.53 5.99
CA LEU A 36 19.34 -5.61 6.41
C LEU A 36 18.88 -6.97 5.89
N LEU A 37 17.57 -7.23 5.80
CA LEU A 37 17.06 -8.44 5.17
C LEU A 37 17.55 -8.57 3.72
N PHE A 38 17.49 -7.50 2.93
CA PHE A 38 17.98 -7.53 1.55
C PHE A 38 19.50 -7.60 1.47
N PHE A 39 20.22 -6.95 2.39
CA PHE A 39 21.67 -7.09 2.48
C PHE A 39 22.10 -8.54 2.77
N TYR A 40 21.50 -9.18 3.78
CA TYR A 40 21.75 -10.59 4.06
C TYR A 40 21.28 -11.50 2.93
N GLY A 41 20.14 -11.19 2.31
CA GLY A 41 19.64 -11.88 1.12
C GLY A 41 20.65 -11.85 -0.02
N LEU A 42 21.27 -10.70 -0.30
CA LEU A 42 22.33 -10.57 -1.30
C LEU A 42 23.52 -11.48 -0.99
N LEU A 43 24.02 -11.47 0.25
CA LEU A 43 25.13 -12.33 0.68
C LEU A 43 24.78 -13.82 0.56
N ILE A 44 23.55 -14.19 0.94
CA ILE A 44 23.04 -15.56 0.80
C ILE A 44 22.99 -15.96 -0.67
N ILE A 45 22.47 -15.10 -1.55
CA ILE A 45 22.40 -15.37 -3.00
C ILE A 45 23.79 -15.53 -3.60
N TRP A 46 24.77 -14.72 -3.20
CA TRP A 46 26.16 -14.93 -3.62
C TRP A 46 26.68 -16.30 -3.22
N GLY A 47 26.51 -16.69 -1.96
CA GLY A 47 26.90 -18.01 -1.47
C GLY A 47 26.18 -19.16 -2.19
N LEU A 48 24.85 -19.07 -2.30
CA LEU A 48 24.05 -20.07 -3.01
C LEU A 48 24.42 -20.17 -4.49
N SER A 49 24.69 -19.03 -5.15
CA SER A 49 25.09 -19.04 -6.57
C SER A 49 26.38 -19.80 -6.81
N ALA A 50 27.34 -19.74 -5.88
CA ALA A 50 28.60 -20.46 -5.99
C ALA A 50 28.48 -21.98 -5.75
N VAL A 51 27.55 -22.38 -4.88
CA VAL A 51 27.29 -23.79 -4.58
C VAL A 51 26.42 -24.42 -5.67
N LEU A 52 25.33 -23.75 -6.05
CA LEU A 52 24.33 -24.29 -6.97
C LEU A 52 24.78 -24.22 -8.44
N SER A 53 25.76 -23.39 -8.81
CA SER A 53 26.31 -23.36 -10.18
C SER A 53 27.01 -24.65 -10.60
N GLN A 54 27.23 -25.58 -9.66
CA GLN A 54 27.85 -26.88 -9.92
C GLN A 54 26.81 -27.97 -10.20
N VAL A 55 25.51 -27.64 -10.10
CA VAL A 55 24.39 -28.57 -10.24
C VAL A 55 23.60 -28.21 -11.49
N ASP A 56 23.31 -29.22 -12.31
CA ASP A 56 22.34 -29.10 -13.40
C ASP A 56 20.96 -29.53 -12.88
N PHE A 57 19.98 -28.64 -13.03
CA PHE A 57 18.60 -28.85 -12.61
C PHE A 57 17.71 -29.40 -13.73
N GLY A 58 18.22 -29.47 -14.98
CA GLY A 58 17.46 -29.99 -16.13
C GLY A 58 16.23 -29.16 -16.50
N LEU A 59 16.18 -27.88 -16.08
CA LEU A 59 15.07 -26.98 -16.34
C LEU A 59 15.30 -26.15 -17.61
N THR A 60 14.22 -25.90 -18.35
CA THR A 60 14.23 -25.01 -19.52
C THR A 60 13.49 -23.72 -19.20
N HIS A 61 14.09 -22.60 -19.53
CA HIS A 61 13.49 -21.29 -19.38
C HIS A 61 12.30 -21.17 -20.32
N PRO A 62 11.09 -20.87 -19.83
CA PRO A 62 9.88 -20.99 -20.65
C PRO A 62 9.77 -19.87 -21.70
N VAL A 63 10.31 -18.67 -21.43
CA VAL A 63 10.35 -17.55 -22.40
C VAL A 63 11.46 -17.71 -23.44
N THR A 64 12.71 -18.02 -23.04
CA THR A 64 13.86 -18.05 -23.97
C THR A 64 14.09 -19.41 -24.62
N GLY A 65 13.50 -20.48 -24.11
CA GLY A 65 13.73 -21.86 -24.56
C GLY A 65 15.12 -22.43 -24.25
N GLN A 66 15.95 -21.69 -23.50
CA GLN A 66 17.31 -22.11 -23.14
C GLN A 66 17.34 -22.87 -21.81
N ALA A 67 18.39 -23.68 -21.56
CA ALA A 67 18.58 -24.32 -20.26
C ALA A 67 18.80 -23.27 -19.15
N VAL A 68 18.20 -23.48 -17.98
CA VAL A 68 18.38 -22.63 -16.81
C VAL A 68 19.64 -23.06 -16.07
N GLU A 69 20.75 -22.37 -16.35
CA GLU A 69 22.02 -22.59 -15.67
C GLU A 69 22.22 -21.57 -14.54
N ILE A 70 22.57 -22.03 -13.34
CA ILE A 70 22.89 -21.13 -12.23
C ILE A 70 24.27 -20.50 -12.44
N LYS A 71 24.34 -19.17 -12.39
CA LYS A 71 25.59 -18.43 -12.60
C LYS A 71 26.23 -18.04 -11.27
N ASN A 72 27.48 -18.44 -11.06
CA ASN A 72 28.26 -18.08 -9.88
C ASN A 72 28.62 -16.58 -9.87
N LEU A 73 28.17 -15.86 -8.85
CA LEU A 73 28.41 -14.41 -8.70
C LEU A 73 29.65 -14.05 -7.89
N LEU A 74 30.37 -15.04 -7.34
CA LEU A 74 31.61 -14.84 -6.58
C LEU A 74 32.89 -14.95 -7.44
N THR A 75 32.76 -14.94 -8.77
CA THR A 75 33.90 -14.87 -9.68
C THR A 75 34.47 -13.45 -9.74
N GLY A 76 35.75 -13.30 -10.09
CA GLY A 76 36.38 -11.98 -10.19
C GLY A 76 35.67 -11.06 -11.20
N GLU A 77 35.21 -11.62 -12.32
CA GLU A 77 34.44 -10.89 -13.33
C GLU A 77 33.06 -10.47 -12.81
N ALA A 78 32.31 -11.36 -12.15
CA ALA A 78 31.00 -11.04 -11.60
C ALA A 78 31.06 -9.98 -10.50
N LEU A 79 32.08 -10.04 -9.61
CA LEU A 79 32.30 -9.03 -8.58
C LEU A 79 32.71 -7.67 -9.18
N ALA A 80 33.56 -7.66 -10.21
CA ALA A 80 33.91 -6.44 -10.93
C ALA A 80 32.69 -5.82 -11.60
N ASN A 81 31.87 -6.64 -12.29
CA ASN A 81 30.62 -6.21 -12.91
C ASN A 81 29.60 -5.70 -11.89
N PHE A 82 29.50 -6.35 -10.72
CA PHE A 82 28.65 -5.89 -9.63
C PHE A 82 29.05 -4.49 -9.16
N LEU A 83 30.33 -4.26 -8.86
CA LEU A 83 30.82 -2.94 -8.45
C LEU A 83 30.63 -1.89 -9.55
N ALA A 84 30.93 -2.25 -10.81
CA ALA A 84 30.80 -1.34 -11.95
C ALA A 84 29.35 -0.91 -12.21
N ASN A 85 28.38 -1.81 -11.99
CA ASN A 85 26.97 -1.56 -12.26
C ASN A 85 26.14 -1.21 -11.03
N MET A 86 26.73 -1.13 -9.83
CA MET A 86 26.00 -0.92 -8.57
C MET A 86 25.11 0.33 -8.61
N VAL A 87 25.65 1.45 -9.10
CA VAL A 87 24.92 2.72 -9.20
C VAL A 87 23.78 2.60 -10.23
N THR A 88 24.08 2.11 -11.43
CA THR A 88 23.07 1.92 -12.49
C THR A 88 21.95 0.98 -12.04
N THR A 89 22.30 -0.11 -11.35
CA THR A 89 21.33 -1.07 -10.78
C THR A 89 20.38 -0.38 -9.82
N PHE A 90 20.90 0.51 -8.97
CA PHE A 90 20.06 1.28 -8.05
C PHE A 90 19.23 2.34 -8.78
N THR A 91 19.82 3.11 -9.69
CA THR A 91 19.12 4.23 -10.35
C THR A 91 18.08 3.75 -11.37
N SER A 92 18.26 2.57 -11.95
CA SER A 92 17.31 1.91 -12.86
C SER A 92 16.26 1.06 -12.13
N PHE A 93 16.29 0.99 -10.80
CA PHE A 93 15.29 0.25 -10.04
C PHE A 93 13.93 0.95 -10.13
N ALA A 94 12.97 0.32 -10.81
CA ALA A 94 11.70 0.94 -11.20
C ALA A 94 10.94 1.62 -10.03
N PRO A 95 10.77 0.99 -8.84
CA PRO A 95 10.10 1.63 -7.70
C PRO A 95 10.75 2.93 -7.24
N MET A 96 12.08 3.07 -7.38
CA MET A 96 12.81 4.21 -6.81
C MET A 96 12.40 5.52 -7.50
N GLY A 97 12.54 5.61 -8.83
CA GLY A 97 12.22 6.85 -9.54
C GLY A 97 10.73 7.17 -9.51
N ILE A 98 9.89 6.15 -9.68
CA ILE A 98 8.44 6.29 -9.78
C ILE A 98 7.84 6.82 -8.47
N VAL A 99 8.24 6.26 -7.32
CA VAL A 99 7.69 6.66 -6.01
C VAL A 99 8.13 8.06 -5.61
N LEU A 100 9.42 8.38 -5.75
CA LEU A 100 9.94 9.68 -5.33
C LEU A 100 9.27 10.84 -6.07
N VAL A 101 9.08 10.71 -7.38
CA VAL A 101 8.41 11.73 -8.20
C VAL A 101 6.95 11.89 -7.80
N ALA A 102 6.22 10.80 -7.59
CA ALA A 102 4.83 10.87 -7.12
C ALA A 102 4.73 11.56 -5.74
N MET A 103 5.61 11.20 -4.80
CA MET A 103 5.60 11.73 -3.44
C MET A 103 5.94 13.22 -3.37
N LEU A 104 6.76 13.75 -4.27
CA LEU A 104 6.99 15.20 -4.35
C LEU A 104 5.69 15.98 -4.54
N GLY A 105 4.76 15.47 -5.35
CA GLY A 105 3.49 16.14 -5.61
C GLY A 105 2.53 16.02 -4.44
N VAL A 106 2.38 14.80 -3.92
CA VAL A 106 1.54 14.52 -2.75
C VAL A 106 2.00 15.33 -1.53
N GLY A 107 3.31 15.42 -1.31
CA GLY A 107 3.91 16.19 -0.22
C GLY A 107 3.58 17.68 -0.27
N VAL A 108 3.59 18.30 -1.46
CA VAL A 108 3.16 19.70 -1.63
C VAL A 108 1.67 19.86 -1.35
N ALA A 109 0.84 18.95 -1.85
CA ALA A 109 -0.61 18.99 -1.60
C ALA A 109 -0.95 18.84 -0.12
N ASP A 110 -0.29 17.91 0.57
CA ASP A 110 -0.51 17.67 1.99
C ASP A 110 0.01 18.82 2.86
N ALA A 111 1.27 19.23 2.69
CA ALA A 111 1.88 20.33 3.43
C ALA A 111 1.17 21.67 3.22
N SER A 112 0.52 21.87 2.07
CA SER A 112 -0.28 23.07 1.83
C SER A 112 -1.53 23.15 2.71
N GLY A 113 -2.08 22.01 3.12
CA GLY A 113 -3.40 21.87 3.77
C GLY A 113 -4.55 21.53 2.83
N PHE A 114 -4.31 21.36 1.52
CA PHE A 114 -5.35 21.03 0.53
C PHE A 114 -6.08 19.73 0.88
N ILE A 115 -5.34 18.66 1.18
CA ILE A 115 -5.94 17.35 1.48
C ILE A 115 -6.65 17.39 2.83
N THR A 116 -5.99 17.94 3.86
CA THR A 116 -6.57 18.10 5.21
C THR A 116 -7.92 18.82 5.16
N THR A 117 -8.02 19.94 4.45
CA THR A 117 -9.28 20.69 4.33
C THR A 117 -10.34 19.93 3.53
N GLY A 118 -9.94 19.18 2.50
CA GLY A 118 -10.83 18.29 1.77
C GLY A 118 -11.48 17.24 2.68
N LEU A 119 -10.67 16.55 3.50
CA LEU A 119 -11.14 15.55 4.45
C LEU A 119 -12.10 16.15 5.49
N LYS A 120 -11.78 17.33 6.04
CA LYS A 120 -12.67 18.06 6.97
C LYS A 120 -14.01 18.43 6.32
N LYS A 121 -13.98 18.96 5.08
CA LYS A 121 -15.19 19.30 4.32
C LYS A 121 -16.09 18.10 4.09
N MET A 122 -15.53 16.96 3.70
CA MET A 122 -16.30 15.73 3.47
C MET A 122 -17.03 15.27 4.74
N LEU A 123 -16.37 15.36 5.91
CA LEU A 123 -16.95 14.93 7.18
C LEU A 123 -18.07 15.87 7.66
N ASN A 124 -17.96 17.18 7.45
CA ASN A 124 -18.98 18.15 7.88
C ASN A 124 -20.30 18.07 7.09
N VAL A 125 -20.32 17.48 5.89
CA VAL A 125 -21.51 17.40 5.03
C VAL A 125 -22.32 16.10 5.26
N THR A 126 -21.91 15.25 6.21
CA THR A 126 -22.47 13.91 6.39
C THR A 126 -23.75 13.87 7.25
N PRO A 127 -24.87 13.30 6.75
CA PRO A 127 -26.06 13.07 7.56
C PRO A 127 -25.83 12.07 8.70
N LYS A 128 -26.43 12.30 9.88
CA LYS A 128 -26.27 11.42 11.07
C LYS A 128 -26.50 9.93 10.79
N LYS A 129 -27.47 9.58 9.92
CA LYS A 129 -27.81 8.19 9.55
C LYS A 129 -26.74 7.50 8.69
N LEU A 130 -25.91 8.26 7.99
CA LEU A 130 -24.84 7.76 7.12
C LEU A 130 -23.45 8.03 7.71
N LEU A 131 -23.39 8.35 9.00
CA LEU A 131 -22.15 8.74 9.66
C LEU A 131 -21.07 7.67 9.54
N THR A 132 -21.42 6.40 9.78
CA THR A 132 -20.49 5.28 9.67
C THR A 132 -19.97 5.06 8.25
N PRO A 133 -20.82 4.83 7.22
CA PRO A 133 -20.32 4.59 5.87
C PRO A 133 -19.56 5.78 5.30
N ALA A 134 -19.98 7.02 5.60
CA ALA A 134 -19.26 8.21 5.17
C ALA A 134 -17.90 8.37 5.86
N LEU A 135 -17.79 8.07 7.15
CA LEU A 135 -16.50 8.09 7.85
C LEU A 135 -15.53 7.08 7.25
N ILE A 136 -15.99 5.86 6.94
CA ILE A 136 -15.16 4.83 6.30
C ILE A 136 -14.76 5.26 4.89
N LEU A 137 -15.68 5.89 4.15
CA LEU A 137 -15.39 6.43 2.83
C LEU A 137 -14.32 7.52 2.87
N VAL A 138 -14.43 8.46 3.82
CA VAL A 138 -13.40 9.50 4.03
C VAL A 138 -12.07 8.89 4.44
N ALA A 139 -12.10 7.87 5.30
CA ALA A 139 -10.92 7.12 5.70
C ALA A 139 -10.22 6.45 4.50
N ILE A 140 -10.97 5.88 3.56
CA ILE A 140 -10.44 5.34 2.30
C ILE A 140 -9.82 6.46 1.44
N VAL A 141 -10.53 7.57 1.23
CA VAL A 141 -10.00 8.67 0.41
C VAL A 141 -8.73 9.28 1.02
N SER A 142 -8.54 9.19 2.34
CA SER A 142 -7.38 9.73 3.03
C SER A 142 -6.04 9.07 2.67
N HIS A 143 -6.04 7.85 2.10
CA HIS A 143 -4.81 7.18 1.62
C HIS A 143 -4.08 7.98 0.55
N THR A 144 -4.82 8.84 -0.16
CA THR A 144 -4.27 9.77 -1.15
C THR A 144 -3.25 10.74 -0.53
N ALA A 145 -3.31 10.98 0.78
CA ALA A 145 -2.37 11.82 1.54
C ALA A 145 -1.57 11.04 2.60
N ALA A 146 -1.07 9.86 2.22
CA ALA A 146 -0.16 9.07 3.04
C ALA A 146 -0.68 8.89 4.48
N ASP A 147 -0.03 9.52 5.45
CA ASP A 147 -0.29 9.32 6.89
C ASP A 147 -1.41 10.21 7.46
N ALA A 148 -1.96 11.14 6.65
CA ALA A 148 -3.02 12.06 7.09
C ALA A 148 -4.24 11.33 7.65
N GLY A 149 -4.58 10.16 7.10
CA GLY A 149 -5.65 9.30 7.59
C GLY A 149 -5.48 8.91 9.06
N TYR A 150 -4.27 8.49 9.44
CA TYR A 150 -3.97 8.04 10.80
C TYR A 150 -4.03 9.18 11.80
N VAL A 151 -3.46 10.33 11.43
CA VAL A 151 -3.30 11.47 12.35
C VAL A 151 -4.58 12.28 12.50
N LEU A 152 -5.39 12.40 11.43
CA LEU A 152 -6.57 13.25 11.40
C LEU A 152 -7.88 12.45 11.46
N VAL A 153 -8.08 11.51 10.54
CA VAL A 153 -9.40 10.88 10.33
C VAL A 153 -9.78 9.96 11.49
N ILE A 154 -8.83 9.19 12.02
CA ILE A 154 -9.07 8.28 13.14
C ILE A 154 -9.54 9.00 14.41
N PRO A 155 -8.80 9.99 14.97
CA PRO A 155 -9.27 10.70 16.15
C PRO A 155 -10.56 11.48 15.88
N LEU A 156 -10.72 12.07 14.69
CA LEU A 156 -11.92 12.79 14.31
C LEU A 156 -13.16 11.87 14.25
N GLY A 157 -12.99 10.62 13.83
CA GLY A 157 -14.04 9.60 13.90
C GLY A 157 -14.58 9.44 15.33
N GLY A 158 -13.70 9.40 16.33
CA GLY A 158 -14.10 9.35 17.75
C GLY A 158 -14.88 10.60 18.18
N ILE A 159 -14.41 11.78 17.78
CA ILE A 159 -15.04 13.08 18.12
C ILE A 159 -16.46 13.16 17.56
N ILE A 160 -16.63 12.86 16.27
CA ILE A 160 -17.92 13.00 15.60
C ILE A 160 -18.92 11.97 16.14
N PHE A 161 -18.48 10.73 16.41
CA PHE A 161 -19.34 9.73 17.02
C PHE A 161 -19.78 10.14 18.42
N HIS A 162 -18.86 10.66 19.24
CA HIS A 162 -19.18 11.17 20.57
C HIS A 162 -20.18 12.33 20.52
N ALA A 163 -19.96 13.32 19.64
CA ALA A 163 -20.86 14.44 19.42
C ALA A 163 -22.25 14.00 18.89
N ALA A 164 -22.30 12.88 18.17
CA ALA A 164 -23.54 12.27 17.70
C ALA A 164 -24.25 11.38 18.76
N GLY A 165 -23.72 11.29 19.98
CA GLY A 165 -24.27 10.45 21.06
C GLY A 165 -23.96 8.95 20.91
N ARG A 166 -23.01 8.59 20.05
CA ARG A 166 -22.53 7.21 19.85
C ARG A 166 -21.21 7.01 20.58
N HIS A 167 -20.86 5.76 20.85
CA HIS A 167 -19.62 5.47 21.58
C HIS A 167 -18.37 5.87 20.73
N PRO A 168 -17.44 6.70 21.23
CA PRO A 168 -16.29 7.20 20.47
C PRO A 168 -15.36 6.11 19.91
N LEU A 169 -15.09 5.05 20.69
CA LEU A 169 -14.35 3.88 20.21
C LEU A 169 -14.94 3.26 18.93
N VAL A 170 -16.26 3.34 18.71
CA VAL A 170 -16.90 2.85 17.47
C VAL A 170 -16.47 3.70 16.28
N GLY A 171 -16.39 5.01 16.45
CA GLY A 171 -15.90 5.93 15.42
C GLY A 171 -14.42 5.72 15.11
N ILE A 172 -13.59 5.56 16.16
CA ILE A 172 -12.17 5.22 16.01
C ILE A 172 -12.00 3.89 15.27
N ALA A 173 -12.77 2.87 15.65
CA ALA A 173 -12.77 1.56 15.02
C ALA A 173 -13.14 1.62 13.53
N ALA A 174 -14.24 2.30 13.19
CA ALA A 174 -14.69 2.46 11.82
C ALA A 174 -13.68 3.22 10.96
N ALA A 175 -13.13 4.34 11.49
CA ALA A 175 -12.09 5.09 10.79
C ALA A 175 -10.82 4.26 10.60
N PHE A 176 -10.33 3.56 11.63
CA PHE A 176 -9.13 2.73 11.54
C PHE A 176 -9.31 1.57 10.56
N ALA A 177 -10.50 0.95 10.52
CA ALA A 177 -10.83 -0.07 9.52
C ALA A 177 -10.75 0.48 8.08
N GLY A 178 -11.22 1.70 7.83
CA GLY A 178 -11.08 2.36 6.53
C GLY A 178 -9.64 2.76 6.20
N VAL A 179 -8.95 3.43 7.14
CA VAL A 179 -7.60 3.96 6.96
C VAL A 179 -6.55 2.84 6.83
N SER A 180 -6.71 1.73 7.53
CA SER A 180 -5.66 0.71 7.60
C SER A 180 -6.12 -0.63 7.00
N GLY A 181 -7.34 -1.06 7.30
CA GLY A 181 -7.93 -2.29 6.75
C GLY A 181 -8.28 -2.16 5.27
N GLY A 182 -8.60 -0.96 4.82
CA GLY A 182 -8.88 -0.61 3.43
C GLY A 182 -7.71 0.00 2.66
N PHE A 183 -6.46 -0.10 3.15
CA PHE A 183 -5.31 0.67 2.66
C PHE A 183 -5.08 0.65 1.15
N SER A 184 -5.29 -0.49 0.48
CA SER A 184 -5.15 -0.58 -0.97
C SER A 184 -6.40 -0.19 -1.77
N ALA A 185 -7.56 0.00 -1.12
CA ALA A 185 -8.78 0.43 -1.80
C ALA A 185 -8.75 1.95 -1.95
N ASN A 186 -8.87 2.47 -3.17
CA ASN A 186 -9.01 3.90 -3.40
C ASN A 186 -9.66 4.16 -4.77
N PHE A 187 -10.42 5.24 -4.90
CA PHE A 187 -10.98 5.72 -6.17
C PHE A 187 -9.98 6.52 -7.00
N ILE A 188 -8.99 7.09 -6.32
CA ILE A 188 -8.00 7.99 -6.88
C ILE A 188 -6.64 7.28 -6.82
N PRO A 189 -5.82 7.36 -7.89
CA PRO A 189 -4.45 6.90 -7.82
C PRO A 189 -3.71 7.56 -6.65
N ALA A 190 -3.14 6.74 -5.77
CA ALA A 190 -2.35 7.16 -4.63
C ALA A 190 -0.89 6.72 -4.82
N GLY A 191 0.03 7.17 -3.94
CA GLY A 191 1.45 6.81 -4.05
C GLY A 191 1.73 5.30 -4.03
N ILE A 192 0.82 4.50 -3.46
CA ILE A 192 0.92 3.03 -3.41
C ILE A 192 0.76 2.36 -4.79
N ASP A 193 -0.03 2.93 -5.71
CA ASP A 193 -0.25 2.37 -7.05
C ASP A 193 1.07 2.27 -7.86
N PRO A 194 1.79 3.38 -8.10
CA PRO A 194 3.11 3.35 -8.72
C PRO A 194 4.12 2.51 -7.94
N LEU A 195 4.06 2.54 -6.59
CA LEU A 195 4.97 1.78 -5.75
C LEU A 195 4.85 0.28 -6.01
N LEU A 196 3.64 -0.27 -5.91
CA LEU A 196 3.40 -1.70 -6.08
C LEU A 196 3.65 -2.11 -7.53
N ALA A 197 3.23 -1.30 -8.51
CA ALA A 197 3.49 -1.57 -9.92
C ALA A 197 4.99 -1.69 -10.21
N GLY A 198 5.82 -0.79 -9.67
CA GLY A 198 7.26 -0.86 -9.83
C GLY A 198 7.86 -2.16 -9.28
N PHE A 199 7.41 -2.59 -8.09
CA PHE A 199 7.91 -3.83 -7.48
C PHE A 199 7.44 -5.07 -8.25
N THR A 200 6.17 -5.08 -8.66
CA THR A 200 5.59 -6.14 -9.50
C THR A 200 6.34 -6.23 -10.83
N GLN A 201 6.70 -5.10 -11.43
CA GLN A 201 7.48 -5.07 -12.66
C GLN A 201 8.87 -5.66 -12.45
N SER A 202 9.62 -5.19 -11.44
CA SER A 202 10.95 -5.74 -11.15
C SER A 202 10.91 -7.23 -10.80
N ALA A 203 9.83 -7.70 -10.17
CA ALA A 203 9.61 -9.11 -9.92
C ALA A 203 9.31 -9.89 -11.21
N ALA A 204 8.41 -9.40 -12.06
CA ALA A 204 8.10 -10.03 -13.35
C ALA A 204 9.34 -10.16 -14.25
N GLN A 205 10.22 -9.16 -14.20
CA GLN A 205 11.48 -9.12 -14.95
C GLN A 205 12.53 -10.15 -14.52
N VAL A 206 12.29 -10.90 -13.44
CA VAL A 206 13.06 -12.11 -13.11
C VAL A 206 12.79 -13.23 -14.12
N LEU A 207 11.58 -13.31 -14.68
CA LEU A 207 11.20 -14.30 -15.69
C LEU A 207 11.14 -13.69 -17.11
N ASP A 208 10.59 -12.49 -17.25
CA ASP A 208 10.38 -11.82 -18.54
C ASP A 208 10.91 -10.38 -18.49
N LYS A 209 12.11 -10.18 -19.04
CA LYS A 209 12.88 -8.94 -18.92
C LYS A 209 12.20 -7.72 -19.53
N ASP A 210 11.32 -7.91 -20.50
CA ASP A 210 10.67 -6.83 -21.23
C ASP A 210 9.27 -6.51 -20.67
N TYR A 211 8.83 -7.22 -19.62
CA TYR A 211 7.53 -7.00 -19.00
C TYR A 211 7.46 -5.61 -18.35
N VAL A 212 6.35 -4.90 -18.61
CA VAL A 212 6.06 -3.56 -18.08
C VAL A 212 4.70 -3.60 -17.39
N VAL A 213 4.65 -3.09 -16.15
CA VAL A 213 3.39 -3.04 -15.38
C VAL A 213 2.86 -1.62 -15.39
N ASN A 214 1.62 -1.44 -15.81
CA ASN A 214 0.97 -0.13 -15.77
C ASN A 214 0.68 0.25 -14.29
N PRO A 215 1.05 1.47 -13.83
CA PRO A 215 0.71 1.94 -12.48
C PRO A 215 -0.80 1.89 -12.16
N LEU A 216 -1.66 1.99 -13.18
CA LEU A 216 -3.12 1.95 -13.04
C LEU A 216 -3.71 0.56 -13.28
N ALA A 217 -2.89 -0.49 -13.31
CA ALA A 217 -3.31 -1.86 -13.58
C ALA A 217 -4.32 -2.43 -12.57
N ASN A 218 -4.45 -1.84 -11.39
CA ASN A 218 -5.43 -2.28 -10.39
C ASN A 218 -6.45 -1.19 -10.03
N LEU A 219 -6.52 -0.08 -10.79
CA LEU A 219 -7.35 1.07 -10.43
C LEU A 219 -8.86 0.73 -10.39
N TYR A 220 -9.36 -0.08 -11.34
CA TYR A 220 -10.78 -0.42 -11.39
C TYR A 220 -11.17 -1.36 -10.24
N PHE A 221 -10.33 -2.36 -9.99
CA PHE A 221 -10.50 -3.28 -8.88
C PHE A 221 -10.47 -2.53 -7.54
N THR A 222 -9.49 -1.66 -7.30
CA THR A 222 -9.36 -0.92 -6.04
C THR A 222 -10.42 0.16 -5.86
N GLY A 223 -10.85 0.82 -6.94
CA GLY A 223 -11.98 1.73 -6.92
C GLY A 223 -13.28 1.03 -6.53
N LEU A 224 -13.60 -0.11 -7.14
CA LEU A 224 -14.79 -0.87 -6.78
C LEU A 224 -14.68 -1.55 -5.40
N SER A 225 -13.48 -1.97 -5.01
CA SER A 225 -13.19 -2.48 -3.67
C SER A 225 -13.51 -1.45 -2.59
N SER A 226 -13.40 -0.15 -2.89
CA SER A 226 -13.74 0.91 -1.93
C SER A 226 -15.21 0.83 -1.50
N PHE A 227 -16.14 0.55 -2.43
CA PHE A 227 -17.55 0.34 -2.07
C PHE A 227 -17.75 -0.91 -1.21
N LEU A 228 -17.05 -2.00 -1.53
CA LEU A 228 -17.08 -3.23 -0.75
C LEU A 228 -16.59 -3.00 0.69
N ILE A 229 -15.46 -2.32 0.86
CA ILE A 229 -14.87 -2.04 2.18
C ILE A 229 -15.77 -1.11 2.99
N VAL A 230 -16.41 -0.11 2.36
CA VAL A 230 -17.45 0.70 3.02
C VAL A 230 -18.61 -0.18 3.49
N ALA A 231 -19.12 -1.08 2.63
CA ALA A 231 -20.25 -1.94 2.99
C ALA A 231 -19.91 -2.92 4.12
N ILE A 232 -18.76 -3.61 4.04
CA ILE A 232 -18.28 -4.54 5.08
C ILE A 232 -18.03 -3.78 6.38
N GLY A 233 -17.27 -2.69 6.33
CA GLY A 233 -16.95 -1.90 7.50
C GLY A 233 -18.21 -1.31 8.14
N TRP A 234 -19.17 -0.85 7.36
CA TRP A 234 -20.46 -0.34 7.87
C TRP A 234 -21.23 -1.44 8.60
N TYR A 235 -21.39 -2.61 7.97
CA TYR A 235 -22.08 -3.75 8.56
C TYR A 235 -21.42 -4.22 9.85
N VAL A 236 -20.09 -4.43 9.85
CA VAL A 236 -19.35 -4.86 11.04
C VAL A 236 -19.46 -3.84 12.16
N THR A 237 -19.36 -2.54 11.83
CA THR A 237 -19.47 -1.46 12.82
C THR A 237 -20.83 -1.50 13.53
N GLU A 238 -21.93 -1.48 12.79
CA GLU A 238 -23.27 -1.36 13.39
C GLU A 238 -23.78 -2.66 14.00
N LYS A 239 -23.45 -3.81 13.40
CA LYS A 239 -24.03 -5.10 13.82
C LYS A 239 -23.16 -5.87 14.82
N ILE A 240 -21.86 -5.62 14.85
CA ILE A 240 -20.93 -6.38 15.68
C ILE A 240 -20.26 -5.50 16.73
N ILE A 241 -19.71 -4.37 16.32
CA ILE A 241 -18.83 -3.56 17.18
C ILE A 241 -19.61 -2.63 18.10
N GLU A 242 -20.54 -1.86 17.54
CA GLU A 242 -21.35 -0.90 18.30
C GLU A 242 -22.21 -1.56 19.39
N PRO A 243 -22.88 -2.71 19.17
CA PRO A 243 -23.64 -3.39 20.23
C PRO A 243 -22.76 -3.89 21.39
N ARG A 244 -21.46 -4.15 21.12
CA ARG A 244 -20.49 -4.57 22.14
C ARG A 244 -19.95 -3.37 22.91
N LEU A 245 -19.58 -2.29 22.22
CA LEU A 245 -18.95 -1.12 22.81
C LEU A 245 -19.93 -0.16 23.48
N SER A 246 -21.20 -0.12 23.06
CA SER A 246 -22.22 0.76 23.67
C SER A 246 -22.46 0.48 25.16
N LYS A 247 -22.04 -0.68 25.65
CA LYS A 247 -22.13 -1.10 27.06
C LYS A 247 -20.91 -0.73 27.90
N LEU A 248 -19.84 -0.27 27.25
CA LEU A 248 -18.60 0.10 27.92
C LEU A 248 -18.72 1.54 28.44
N PRO A 249 -18.42 1.81 29.73
CA PRO A 249 -18.44 3.17 30.24
C PRO A 249 -17.29 3.99 29.63
N ILE A 250 -17.57 5.26 29.37
CA ILE A 250 -16.58 6.28 29.01
C ILE A 250 -16.05 6.88 30.32
N ASP A 251 -14.75 7.10 30.43
CA ASP A 251 -14.16 7.70 31.64
C ASP A 251 -14.61 9.16 31.84
N GLU A 252 -14.90 9.56 33.08
CA GLU A 252 -15.46 10.89 33.43
C GLU A 252 -14.54 12.07 33.05
N ASP A 253 -13.22 11.85 33.04
CA ASP A 253 -12.20 12.83 32.65
C ASP A 253 -11.78 12.70 31.18
N ALA A 254 -12.62 12.15 30.29
CA ALA A 254 -12.31 12.08 28.87
C ALA A 254 -11.97 13.49 28.35
N GLU A 255 -10.76 13.66 27.80
CA GLU A 255 -10.29 14.96 27.32
C GLU A 255 -11.31 15.58 26.35
N LYS A 256 -11.63 16.86 26.54
CA LYS A 256 -12.34 17.62 25.51
C LYS A 256 -11.50 17.59 24.26
N ALA A 257 -11.97 16.87 23.26
CA ALA A 257 -11.20 16.65 22.06
C ALA A 257 -10.91 18.00 21.36
N PRO A 258 -9.69 18.19 20.83
CA PRO A 258 -9.38 19.37 20.04
C PRO A 258 -10.34 19.48 18.85
N ASP A 259 -10.67 20.71 18.45
CA ASP A 259 -11.50 20.93 17.27
C ASP A 259 -10.70 20.59 16.00
N LEU A 260 -10.80 19.33 15.58
CA LEU A 260 -10.18 18.79 14.38
C LEU A 260 -11.10 18.85 13.16
N GLY A 261 -12.37 19.20 13.34
CA GLY A 261 -13.39 19.18 12.29
C GLY A 261 -13.65 20.53 11.63
N SER A 262 -13.33 21.64 12.31
CA SER A 262 -13.53 22.97 11.74
C SER A 262 -12.46 23.37 10.72
N PHE A 263 -12.90 24.20 9.78
CA PHE A 263 -12.06 24.89 8.82
C PHE A 263 -12.55 26.34 8.69
N SER A 264 -11.63 27.25 8.48
CA SER A 264 -11.87 28.68 8.29
C SER A 264 -12.43 29.00 6.90
N GLU A 265 -13.02 30.19 6.75
CA GLU A 265 -13.49 30.67 5.44
C GLU A 265 -12.36 30.75 4.41
N ILE A 266 -11.15 31.11 4.85
CA ILE A 266 -9.99 31.21 3.96
C ILE A 266 -9.54 29.83 3.47
N GLU A 267 -9.52 28.82 4.35
CA GLU A 267 -9.25 27.43 3.96
C GLU A 267 -10.32 26.92 2.99
N SER A 268 -11.59 27.24 3.24
CA SER A 268 -12.68 26.87 2.34
C SER A 268 -12.53 27.50 0.95
N LYS A 269 -12.20 28.79 0.89
CA LYS A 269 -11.95 29.54 -0.35
C LYS A 269 -10.71 29.01 -1.08
N ALA A 270 -9.64 28.70 -0.36
CA ALA A 270 -8.42 28.11 -0.89
C ALA A 270 -8.70 26.74 -1.51
N PHE A 271 -9.44 25.87 -0.82
CA PHE A 271 -9.85 24.57 -1.32
C PHE A 271 -10.65 24.67 -2.62
N ASN A 272 -11.64 25.57 -2.67
CA ASN A 272 -12.47 25.74 -3.87
C ASN A 272 -11.63 26.24 -5.06
N ARG A 273 -10.70 27.18 -4.85
CA ARG A 273 -9.80 27.67 -5.91
C ARG A 273 -8.80 26.62 -6.38
N ALA A 274 -8.24 25.85 -5.44
CA ALA A 274 -7.35 24.74 -5.75
C ALA A 274 -8.07 23.64 -6.54
N GLY A 275 -9.30 23.29 -6.12
CA GLY A 275 -10.15 22.36 -6.84
C GLY A 275 -10.47 22.82 -8.27
N LEU A 276 -10.78 24.12 -8.46
CA LEU A 276 -10.97 24.69 -9.81
C LEU A 276 -9.69 24.62 -10.65
N ALA A 277 -8.51 24.88 -10.07
CA ALA A 277 -7.24 24.76 -10.80
C ALA A 277 -6.96 23.30 -11.21
N MET A 278 -7.25 22.34 -10.33
CA MET A 278 -7.14 20.91 -10.64
C MET A 278 -8.10 20.51 -11.76
N LEU A 279 -9.38 20.92 -11.69
CA LEU A 279 -10.37 20.67 -12.74
C LEU A 279 -9.97 21.30 -14.07
N ALA A 280 -9.42 22.52 -14.07
CA ALA A 280 -8.89 23.14 -15.27
C ALA A 280 -7.72 22.34 -15.86
N GLY A 281 -6.79 21.85 -15.04
CA GLY A 281 -5.71 20.98 -15.48
C GLY A 281 -6.19 19.68 -16.11
N ILE A 282 -7.18 19.03 -15.49
CA ILE A 282 -7.84 17.82 -16.04
C ILE A 282 -8.53 18.14 -17.37
N ALA A 283 -9.27 19.25 -17.45
CA ALA A 283 -9.94 19.67 -18.67
C ALA A 283 -8.95 19.93 -19.81
N LEU A 284 -7.82 20.60 -19.52
CA LEU A 284 -6.75 20.82 -20.50
C LEU A 284 -6.13 19.50 -20.98
N LEU A 285 -5.88 18.56 -20.06
CA LEU A 285 -5.41 17.23 -20.42
C LEU A 285 -6.41 16.53 -21.35
N VAL A 286 -7.69 16.51 -20.99
CA VAL A 286 -8.74 15.90 -21.83
C VAL A 286 -8.79 16.55 -23.21
N VAL A 287 -8.77 17.88 -23.29
CA VAL A 287 -8.74 18.61 -24.57
C VAL A 287 -7.51 18.23 -25.40
N ALA A 288 -6.34 18.06 -24.77
CA ALA A 288 -5.13 17.62 -25.46
C ALA A 288 -5.21 16.17 -25.96
N LEU A 289 -6.07 15.32 -25.39
CA LEU A 289 -6.26 13.91 -25.78
C LEU A 289 -7.34 13.72 -26.86
N ILE A 290 -8.26 14.68 -27.04
CA ILE A 290 -9.35 14.58 -28.01
C ILE A 290 -8.84 14.39 -29.45
N PRO A 291 -7.87 15.18 -29.96
CA PRO A 291 -7.41 15.02 -31.34
C PRO A 291 -6.80 13.63 -31.59
N GLU A 292 -7.12 13.03 -32.73
CA GLU A 292 -6.47 11.79 -33.19
C GLU A 292 -4.98 11.99 -33.44
N SER A 293 -4.58 13.21 -33.82
CA SER A 293 -3.19 13.65 -33.99
C SER A 293 -2.48 13.99 -32.68
N SER A 294 -3.09 13.72 -31.51
CA SER A 294 -2.48 14.01 -30.22
C SER A 294 -1.16 13.26 -30.05
N ALA A 295 -0.10 14.00 -29.73
CA ALA A 295 1.22 13.44 -29.43
C ALA A 295 1.24 12.55 -28.17
N LEU A 296 0.14 12.50 -27.42
CA LEU A 296 0.00 11.67 -26.22
C LEU A 296 -0.54 10.26 -26.53
N ARG A 297 -0.99 10.01 -27.76
CA ARG A 297 -1.43 8.68 -28.24
C ARG A 297 -0.25 7.82 -28.68
N SER A 298 -0.46 6.52 -28.78
CA SER A 298 0.49 5.61 -29.42
C SER A 298 0.68 5.95 -30.91
N PRO A 299 1.73 5.45 -31.56
CA PRO A 299 1.87 5.55 -33.02
C PRO A 299 0.65 5.03 -33.79
N GLU A 300 -0.08 4.08 -33.21
CA GLU A 300 -1.31 3.48 -33.73
C GLU A 300 -2.58 4.26 -33.35
N GLY A 301 -2.46 5.36 -32.60
CA GLY A 301 -3.56 6.24 -32.21
C GLY A 301 -4.27 5.86 -30.90
N GLU A 302 -3.82 4.80 -30.22
CA GLU A 302 -4.43 4.32 -28.98
C GLU A 302 -3.98 5.15 -27.76
N LEU A 303 -4.92 5.43 -26.84
CA LEU A 303 -4.62 6.18 -25.61
C LEU A 303 -4.09 5.30 -24.49
N THR A 304 -4.47 4.03 -24.48
CA THR A 304 -4.23 3.10 -23.37
C THR A 304 -3.17 2.06 -23.70
N ALA A 305 -2.45 2.17 -24.83
CA ALA A 305 -1.35 1.28 -25.17
C ALA A 305 -0.07 1.63 -24.38
N PHE A 306 0.81 0.65 -24.13
CA PHE A 306 2.08 0.86 -23.40
C PHE A 306 3.03 1.79 -24.17
N SER A 307 2.91 1.79 -25.51
CA SER A 307 3.64 2.68 -26.41
C SER A 307 3.16 4.14 -26.32
N ALA A 308 1.94 4.41 -25.82
CA ALA A 308 1.38 5.75 -25.73
C ALA A 308 2.15 6.60 -24.70
N PRO A 309 2.62 7.81 -25.08
CA PRO A 309 3.26 8.73 -24.14
C PRO A 309 2.38 9.09 -22.95
N LEU A 310 1.04 9.08 -23.11
CA LEU A 310 0.11 9.25 -21.99
C LEU A 310 0.33 8.22 -20.88
N MET A 311 0.43 6.93 -21.22
CA MET A 311 0.61 5.85 -20.25
C MET A 311 1.97 5.93 -19.57
N LYS A 312 3.02 6.31 -20.31
CA LYS A 312 4.35 6.57 -19.76
C LYS A 312 4.38 7.79 -18.82
N SER A 313 3.42 8.71 -18.98
CA SER A 313 3.35 9.97 -18.23
C SER A 313 2.45 9.91 -17.00
N ILE A 314 1.90 8.74 -16.62
CA ILE A 314 0.97 8.62 -15.48
C ILE A 314 1.60 9.17 -14.18
N VAL A 315 2.86 8.83 -13.89
CA VAL A 315 3.55 9.30 -12.68
C VAL A 315 3.78 10.82 -12.69
N PRO A 316 4.34 11.42 -13.77
CA PRO A 316 4.38 12.88 -13.93
C PRO A 316 3.02 13.56 -13.81
N LEU A 317 1.95 12.95 -14.35
CA LEU A 317 0.60 13.50 -14.27
C LEU A 317 0.08 13.51 -12.83
N ILE A 318 0.32 12.44 -12.06
CA ILE A 318 0.04 12.41 -10.61
C ILE A 318 0.77 13.56 -9.92
N PHE A 319 2.08 13.70 -10.16
CA PHE A 319 2.86 14.81 -9.61
C PHE A 319 2.22 16.17 -9.92
N ILE A 320 1.91 16.45 -11.19
CA ILE A 320 1.31 17.72 -11.62
C ILE A 320 -0.07 17.94 -10.97
N LEU A 321 -0.92 16.91 -10.95
CA LEU A 321 -2.28 16.98 -10.41
C LEU A 321 -2.33 17.18 -8.90
N PHE A 322 -1.26 16.87 -8.16
CA PHE A 322 -1.15 17.20 -6.73
C PHE A 322 -0.40 18.52 -6.48
N VAL A 323 0.66 18.81 -7.22
CA VAL A 323 1.41 20.08 -7.05
C VAL A 323 0.54 21.28 -7.38
N ILE A 324 -0.21 21.28 -8.48
CA ILE A 324 -1.02 22.44 -8.89
C ILE A 324 -2.02 22.85 -7.80
N PRO A 325 -2.94 21.99 -7.34
CA PRO A 325 -3.86 22.37 -6.28
C PRO A 325 -3.14 22.65 -4.96
N GLY A 326 -2.06 21.93 -4.63
CA GLY A 326 -1.27 22.20 -3.43
C GLY A 326 -0.67 23.61 -3.41
N VAL A 327 -0.08 24.05 -4.53
CA VAL A 327 0.48 25.40 -4.66
C VAL A 327 -0.63 26.45 -4.63
N VAL A 328 -1.71 26.26 -5.39
CA VAL A 328 -2.83 27.22 -5.42
C VAL A 328 -3.47 27.34 -4.03
N TYR A 329 -3.72 26.22 -3.36
CA TYR A 329 -4.23 26.19 -2.00
C TYR A 329 -3.30 26.95 -1.07
N GLY A 330 -2.01 26.59 -1.05
CA GLY A 330 -1.06 27.15 -0.10
C GLY A 330 -0.86 28.65 -0.26
N ARG A 331 -0.92 29.16 -1.50
CA ARG A 331 -0.89 30.60 -1.79
C ARG A 331 -2.14 31.34 -1.31
N VAL A 332 -3.32 30.75 -1.49
CA VAL A 332 -4.59 31.40 -1.09
C VAL A 332 -4.80 31.31 0.42
N ALA A 333 -4.47 30.18 1.04
CA ALA A 333 -4.57 29.95 2.48
C ALA A 333 -3.46 30.68 3.26
N GLY A 334 -2.37 31.08 2.60
CA GLY A 334 -1.22 31.73 3.22
C GLY A 334 -0.26 30.76 3.94
N THR A 335 -0.43 29.45 3.75
CA THR A 335 0.50 28.43 4.25
C THR A 335 1.80 28.41 3.47
N PHE A 336 1.77 28.78 2.17
CA PHE A 336 2.95 29.06 1.36
C PHE A 336 3.03 30.55 1.07
N LYS A 337 3.94 31.25 1.76
CA LYS A 337 4.15 32.70 1.63
C LYS A 337 5.14 33.00 0.52
N THR A 338 6.14 32.15 0.36
CA THR A 338 7.24 32.29 -0.61
C THR A 338 7.34 31.08 -1.52
N GLN A 339 8.10 31.19 -2.61
CA GLN A 339 8.44 30.03 -3.44
C GLN A 339 9.29 29.01 -2.66
N GLY A 340 10.09 29.47 -1.69
CA GLY A 340 10.91 28.61 -0.84
C GLY A 340 10.10 27.65 0.02
N ASP A 341 8.89 28.02 0.43
CA ASP A 341 8.01 27.14 1.22
C ASP A 341 7.58 25.90 0.43
N ILE A 342 7.40 26.02 -0.89
CA ILE A 342 7.05 24.92 -1.78
C ILE A 342 8.24 23.94 -1.89
N ILE A 343 9.45 24.47 -2.09
CA ILE A 343 10.67 23.66 -2.16
C ILE A 343 10.97 23.00 -0.82
N LYS A 344 10.72 23.70 0.29
CA LYS A 344 10.84 23.14 1.63
C LYS A 344 9.87 21.98 1.83
N ALA A 345 8.60 22.12 1.44
CA ALA A 345 7.64 21.02 1.51
C ALA A 345 8.08 19.78 0.73
N MET A 346 8.64 19.98 -0.47
CA MET A 346 9.24 18.89 -1.26
C MET A 346 10.44 18.26 -0.53
N GLY A 347 11.35 19.07 0.02
CA GLY A 347 12.54 18.60 0.76
C GLY A 347 12.18 17.83 2.03
N ASP A 348 11.24 18.34 2.82
CA ASP A 348 10.74 17.69 4.04
C ASP A 348 10.10 16.33 3.69
N THR A 349 9.35 16.26 2.60
CA THR A 349 8.78 15.00 2.10
C THR A 349 9.88 14.01 1.72
N MET A 350 10.91 14.44 0.99
CA MET A 350 12.03 13.56 0.62
C MET A 350 12.85 13.10 1.84
N ALA A 351 12.95 13.92 2.88
CA ALA A 351 13.61 13.52 4.12
C ALA A 351 12.91 12.33 4.79
N THR A 352 11.57 12.27 4.76
CA THR A 352 10.81 11.11 5.26
C THR A 352 11.04 9.83 4.45
N MET A 353 11.49 9.95 3.19
CA MET A 353 11.77 8.81 2.30
C MET A 353 13.18 8.23 2.48
N GLY A 354 13.98 8.71 3.44
CA GLY A 354 15.35 8.24 3.66
C GLY A 354 15.45 6.72 3.90
N ALA A 355 14.60 6.16 4.75
CA ALA A 355 14.56 4.71 5.01
C ALA A 355 14.14 3.91 3.76
N TYR A 356 13.21 4.44 2.97
CA TYR A 356 12.78 3.83 1.71
C TYR A 356 13.92 3.79 0.68
N LEU A 357 14.72 4.86 0.58
CA LEU A 357 15.88 4.91 -0.32
C LEU A 357 16.93 3.84 0.04
N VAL A 358 17.27 3.72 1.33
CA VAL A 358 18.23 2.72 1.81
C VAL A 358 17.72 1.30 1.54
N MET A 359 16.45 1.03 1.84
CA MET A 359 15.83 -0.26 1.54
C MET A 359 15.83 -0.55 0.04
N SER A 360 15.45 0.43 -0.79
CA SER A 360 15.41 0.30 -2.25
C SER A 360 16.80 0.03 -2.84
N PHE A 361 17.86 0.62 -2.27
CA PHE A 361 19.23 0.34 -2.67
C PHE A 361 19.57 -1.14 -2.50
N PHE A 362 19.43 -1.68 -1.29
CA PHE A 362 19.76 -3.09 -1.04
C PHE A 362 18.81 -4.05 -1.77
N CYS A 363 17.53 -3.71 -1.88
CA CYS A 363 16.57 -4.47 -2.68
C CYS A 363 16.99 -4.54 -4.14
N ALA A 364 17.37 -3.42 -4.76
CA ALA A 364 17.83 -3.39 -6.15
C ALA A 364 19.06 -4.29 -6.36
N GLN A 365 20.05 -4.22 -5.46
CA GLN A 365 21.24 -5.07 -5.55
C GLN A 365 20.90 -6.56 -5.37
N PHE A 366 20.05 -6.88 -4.39
CA PHE A 366 19.56 -8.24 -4.17
C PHE A 366 18.85 -8.79 -5.40
N LEU A 367 17.90 -8.05 -5.98
CA LEU A 367 17.15 -8.50 -7.15
C LEU A 367 18.01 -8.66 -8.40
N ALA A 368 18.96 -7.75 -8.60
CA ALA A 368 19.92 -7.90 -9.68
C ALA A 368 20.74 -9.19 -9.52
N ALA A 369 21.26 -9.47 -8.32
CA ALA A 369 21.97 -10.72 -8.05
C ALA A 369 21.04 -11.95 -8.18
N PHE A 370 19.80 -11.86 -7.71
CA PHE A 370 18.82 -12.93 -7.75
C PHE A 370 18.43 -13.32 -9.18
N SER A 371 18.28 -12.32 -10.06
CA SER A 371 18.04 -12.51 -11.49
C SER A 371 19.29 -12.97 -12.24
N GLN A 372 20.44 -12.31 -12.06
CA GLN A 372 21.68 -12.63 -12.77
C GLN A 372 22.23 -14.02 -12.45
N SER A 373 22.01 -14.51 -11.23
CA SER A 373 22.39 -15.88 -10.83
C SER A 373 21.44 -16.94 -11.39
N ASN A 374 20.31 -16.57 -12.01
CA ASN A 374 19.20 -17.45 -12.39
C ASN A 374 18.53 -18.22 -11.22
N ILE A 375 18.88 -17.94 -9.96
CA ILE A 375 18.26 -18.58 -8.79
C ILE A 375 16.78 -18.19 -8.71
N GLY A 376 16.43 -16.95 -9.04
CA GLY A 376 15.04 -16.51 -9.06
C GLY A 376 14.19 -17.30 -10.06
N THR A 377 14.71 -17.49 -11.27
CA THR A 377 14.07 -18.32 -12.30
C THR A 377 13.95 -19.78 -11.84
N LEU A 378 15.01 -20.36 -11.25
CA LEU A 378 14.97 -21.72 -10.70
C LEU A 378 13.86 -21.89 -9.66
N LEU A 379 13.81 -21.01 -8.65
CA LEU A 379 12.79 -21.06 -7.60
C LEU A 379 11.37 -20.88 -8.16
N ALA A 380 11.22 -20.01 -9.16
CA ALA A 380 9.94 -19.77 -9.80
C ALA A 380 9.42 -21.03 -10.52
N LEU A 381 10.28 -21.69 -11.29
CA LEU A 381 9.91 -22.89 -12.06
C LEU A 381 9.65 -24.09 -11.15
N GLU A 382 10.49 -24.30 -10.13
CA GLU A 382 10.29 -25.38 -9.14
C GLU A 382 9.04 -25.14 -8.29
N GLY A 383 8.82 -23.90 -7.84
CA GLY A 383 7.59 -23.53 -7.13
C GLY A 383 6.34 -23.75 -7.99
N ALA A 384 6.40 -23.38 -9.27
CA ALA A 384 5.31 -23.63 -10.20
C ALA A 384 5.10 -25.12 -10.46
N ALA A 385 6.17 -25.91 -10.58
CA ALA A 385 6.11 -27.36 -10.73
C ALA A 385 5.47 -28.02 -9.51
N PHE A 386 5.82 -27.58 -8.29
CA PHE A 386 5.22 -28.05 -7.05
C PHE A 386 3.71 -27.77 -7.01
N LEU A 387 3.29 -26.55 -7.35
CA LEU A 387 1.87 -26.19 -7.39
C LEU A 387 1.10 -26.95 -8.49
N LYS A 388 1.72 -27.19 -9.65
CA LYS A 388 1.17 -28.05 -10.71
C LYS A 388 1.04 -29.51 -10.24
N ALA A 389 2.01 -30.03 -9.50
CA ALA A 389 1.98 -31.41 -8.98
C ALA A 389 0.84 -31.62 -7.96
N LEU A 390 0.49 -30.58 -7.20
CA LEU A 390 -0.69 -30.59 -6.33
C LEU A 390 -2.02 -30.47 -7.10
N ASN A 391 -1.97 -30.28 -8.42
CA ASN A 391 -3.11 -29.96 -9.28
C ASN A 391 -3.93 -28.79 -8.72
N MET A 392 -3.23 -27.79 -8.18
CA MET A 392 -3.87 -26.71 -7.43
C MET A 392 -4.59 -25.75 -8.38
N PRO A 393 -5.90 -25.52 -8.23
CA PRO A 393 -6.62 -24.56 -9.07
C PRO A 393 -6.06 -23.15 -8.90
N ALA A 394 -5.98 -22.40 -9.99
CA ALA A 394 -5.39 -21.06 -9.99
C ALA A 394 -6.08 -20.10 -8.99
N GLN A 395 -7.40 -20.24 -8.81
CA GLN A 395 -8.19 -19.51 -7.81
C GLN A 395 -7.73 -19.84 -6.39
N LEU A 396 -7.48 -21.11 -6.08
CA LEU A 396 -6.99 -21.52 -4.77
C LEU A 396 -5.56 -21.00 -4.52
N THR A 397 -4.73 -20.95 -5.57
CA THR A 397 -3.41 -20.32 -5.51
C THR A 397 -3.47 -18.85 -5.16
N ILE A 398 -4.38 -18.09 -5.78
CA ILE A 398 -4.59 -16.67 -5.45
C ILE A 398 -5.09 -16.50 -4.02
N VAL A 399 -6.06 -17.30 -3.57
CA VAL A 399 -6.53 -17.24 -2.17
C VAL A 399 -5.40 -17.60 -1.19
N GLY A 400 -4.61 -18.62 -1.49
CA GLY A 400 -3.42 -18.99 -0.72
C GLY A 400 -2.41 -17.86 -0.63
N MET A 401 -2.20 -17.13 -1.72
CA MET A 401 -1.34 -15.94 -1.76
C MET A 401 -1.87 -14.80 -0.87
N ILE A 402 -3.19 -14.54 -0.90
CA ILE A 402 -3.83 -13.55 -0.01
C ILE A 402 -3.58 -13.93 1.45
N LEU A 403 -3.81 -15.19 1.81
CA LEU A 403 -3.61 -15.69 3.18
C LEU A 403 -2.14 -15.63 3.62
N LEU A 404 -1.23 -15.99 2.73
CA LEU A 404 0.22 -15.89 2.98
C LEU A 404 0.60 -14.43 3.24
N THR A 405 0.14 -13.51 2.38
CA THR A 405 0.44 -12.08 2.51
C THR A 405 -0.15 -11.52 3.80
N ALA A 406 -1.40 -11.85 4.11
CA ALA A 406 -2.05 -11.41 5.36
C ALA A 406 -1.31 -11.93 6.60
N SER A 407 -0.76 -13.14 6.54
CA SER A 407 0.03 -13.74 7.63
C SER A 407 1.39 -13.08 7.79
N VAL A 408 2.12 -12.86 6.69
CA VAL A 408 3.40 -12.14 6.70
C VAL A 408 3.24 -10.70 7.19
N ASN A 409 2.11 -10.07 6.88
CA ASN A 409 1.77 -8.72 7.30
C ASN A 409 1.62 -8.55 8.83
N LEU A 410 1.34 -9.62 9.55
CA LEU A 410 1.39 -9.59 11.02
C LEU A 410 2.81 -9.37 11.54
N LEU A 411 3.83 -9.79 10.78
CA LEU A 411 5.23 -9.72 11.17
C LEU A 411 5.96 -8.50 10.58
N ILE A 412 5.58 -8.09 9.36
CA ILE A 412 6.19 -6.98 8.63
C ILE A 412 5.10 -5.99 8.23
N GLY A 413 4.92 -4.91 9.00
CA GLY A 413 3.84 -3.93 8.76
C GLY A 413 4.01 -3.04 7.52
N SER A 414 5.19 -3.03 6.88
CA SER A 414 5.44 -2.19 5.70
C SER A 414 4.99 -2.89 4.41
N ALA A 415 4.11 -2.23 3.64
CA ALA A 415 3.63 -2.73 2.35
C ALA A 415 4.75 -2.82 1.30
N SER A 416 5.69 -1.88 1.31
CA SER A 416 6.82 -1.89 0.37
C SER A 416 7.84 -2.98 0.71
N ALA A 417 8.20 -3.10 1.99
CA ALA A 417 9.18 -4.10 2.45
C ALA A 417 8.71 -5.53 2.19
N LYS A 418 7.42 -5.81 2.45
CA LYS A 418 6.83 -7.13 2.19
C LYS A 418 6.83 -7.46 0.72
N TRP A 419 6.33 -6.56 -0.13
CA TRP A 419 6.23 -6.84 -1.55
C TRP A 419 7.60 -6.99 -2.21
N ALA A 420 8.57 -6.18 -1.76
CA ALA A 420 9.97 -6.32 -2.13
C ALA A 420 10.57 -7.70 -1.76
N LEU A 421 10.11 -8.31 -0.67
CA LEU A 421 10.59 -9.61 -0.20
C LEU A 421 9.91 -10.79 -0.90
N ILE A 422 8.58 -10.80 -0.99
CA ILE A 422 7.82 -11.95 -1.48
C ILE A 422 7.48 -11.87 -2.98
N GLY A 423 7.32 -10.66 -3.53
CA GLY A 423 6.98 -10.44 -4.94
C GLY A 423 7.95 -11.10 -5.92
N PRO A 424 9.28 -10.92 -5.76
CA PRO A 424 10.30 -11.53 -6.63
C PRO A 424 10.27 -13.05 -6.72
N ILE A 425 9.66 -13.72 -5.74
CA ILE A 425 9.52 -15.17 -5.71
C ILE A 425 8.14 -15.56 -6.25
N LEU A 426 7.09 -14.91 -5.74
CA LEU A 426 5.71 -15.28 -6.06
C LEU A 426 5.29 -14.86 -7.46
N VAL A 427 5.64 -13.66 -7.92
CA VAL A 427 5.20 -13.15 -9.23
C VAL A 427 5.74 -14.02 -10.37
N PRO A 428 7.05 -14.31 -10.49
CA PRO A 428 7.56 -15.23 -11.51
C PRO A 428 6.96 -16.64 -11.45
N MET A 429 6.77 -17.17 -10.23
CA MET A 429 6.18 -18.49 -10.03
C MET A 429 4.73 -18.54 -10.56
N LEU A 430 3.94 -17.49 -10.27
CA LEU A 430 2.56 -17.37 -10.74
C LEU A 430 2.51 -17.13 -12.26
N MET A 431 3.45 -16.36 -12.82
CA MET A 431 3.61 -16.23 -14.27
C MET A 431 3.86 -17.58 -14.95
N ALA A 432 4.72 -18.44 -14.37
CA ALA A 432 4.97 -19.80 -14.88
C ALA A 432 3.73 -20.73 -14.78
N LEU A 433 2.71 -20.33 -14.01
CA LEU A 433 1.38 -20.96 -13.94
C LEU A 433 0.34 -20.28 -14.86
N GLY A 434 0.74 -19.26 -15.63
CA GLY A 434 -0.13 -18.50 -16.52
C GLY A 434 -0.95 -17.42 -15.83
N ILE A 435 -0.62 -17.05 -14.59
CA ILE A 435 -1.27 -15.97 -13.82
C ILE A 435 -0.49 -14.67 -14.05
N SER A 436 -1.19 -13.57 -14.33
CA SER A 436 -0.53 -12.29 -14.58
C SER A 436 0.09 -11.66 -13.32
N PRO A 437 1.15 -10.84 -13.48
CA PRO A 437 1.68 -9.99 -12.42
C PRO A 437 0.62 -9.06 -11.83
N GLU A 438 -0.31 -8.54 -12.63
CA GLU A 438 -1.35 -7.62 -12.20
C GLU A 438 -2.39 -8.28 -11.28
N LEU A 439 -2.74 -9.54 -11.53
CA LEU A 439 -3.60 -10.32 -10.65
C LEU A 439 -2.87 -10.68 -9.35
N SER A 440 -1.58 -11.02 -9.44
CA SER A 440 -0.72 -11.28 -8.28
C SER A 440 -0.64 -10.03 -7.39
N GLN A 441 -0.46 -8.85 -7.98
CA GLN A 441 -0.47 -7.58 -7.28
C GLN A 441 -1.83 -7.29 -6.62
N ALA A 442 -2.94 -7.56 -7.31
CA ALA A 442 -4.27 -7.39 -6.73
C ALA A 442 -4.49 -8.31 -5.51
N ALA A 443 -4.03 -9.55 -5.57
CA ALA A 443 -4.07 -10.49 -4.45
C ALA A 443 -3.21 -10.02 -3.27
N TYR A 444 -2.00 -9.53 -3.55
CA TYR A 444 -1.13 -8.92 -2.55
C TYR A 444 -1.80 -7.75 -1.84
N ARG A 445 -2.42 -6.83 -2.60
CA ARG A 445 -3.15 -5.66 -2.07
C ARG A 445 -4.23 -6.04 -1.06
N VAL A 446 -4.98 -7.10 -1.34
CA VAL A 446 -6.01 -7.61 -0.43
C VAL A 446 -5.34 -8.09 0.86
N GLY A 447 -4.36 -8.99 0.77
CA GLY A 447 -3.71 -9.57 1.94
C GLY A 447 -2.98 -8.54 2.82
N ASP A 448 -2.27 -7.60 2.20
CA ASP A 448 -1.53 -6.54 2.89
C ASP A 448 -2.46 -5.60 3.66
N SER A 449 -3.64 -5.31 3.13
CA SER A 449 -4.55 -4.35 3.77
C SER A 449 -5.26 -4.96 4.98
N VAL A 450 -5.84 -6.16 4.82
CA VAL A 450 -6.85 -6.68 5.78
C VAL A 450 -6.31 -7.00 7.17
N SER A 451 -5.03 -7.35 7.31
CA SER A 451 -4.42 -7.70 8.59
C SER A 451 -3.65 -6.55 9.27
N ASN A 452 -3.56 -5.37 8.64
CA ASN A 452 -2.90 -4.21 9.24
C ASN A 452 -3.54 -3.81 10.59
N ILE A 453 -4.87 -3.87 10.66
CA ILE A 453 -5.66 -3.47 11.83
C ILE A 453 -5.57 -4.43 13.02
N ILE A 454 -4.94 -5.59 12.86
CA ILE A 454 -4.70 -6.55 13.94
C ILE A 454 -3.20 -6.77 14.22
N SER A 455 -2.32 -6.09 13.50
CA SER A 455 -0.88 -6.22 13.65
C SER A 455 -0.36 -5.20 14.69
N PRO A 456 0.19 -5.65 15.84
CA PRO A 456 0.77 -4.74 16.83
C PRO A 456 2.07 -4.09 16.35
N LEU A 457 2.68 -4.64 15.31
CA LEU A 457 3.93 -4.15 14.69
C LEU A 457 3.69 -3.07 13.63
N MET A 458 2.42 -2.81 13.31
CA MET A 458 2.05 -1.72 12.43
C MET A 458 2.38 -0.37 13.10
N VAL A 459 3.10 0.50 12.40
CA VAL A 459 3.74 1.71 12.96
C VAL A 459 2.76 2.65 13.67
N PHE A 460 1.53 2.78 13.18
CA PHE A 460 0.49 3.61 13.77
C PHE A 460 -0.40 2.89 14.78
N PHE A 461 -0.24 1.58 15.00
CA PHE A 461 -1.09 0.83 15.93
C PHE A 461 -1.01 1.39 17.37
N PRO A 462 0.18 1.71 17.93
CA PRO A 462 0.28 2.35 19.23
C PRO A 462 -0.39 3.72 19.29
N LEU A 463 -0.33 4.49 18.19
CA LEU A 463 -0.99 5.79 18.10
C LEU A 463 -2.52 5.67 18.20
N VAL A 464 -3.10 4.65 17.54
CA VAL A 464 -4.54 4.37 17.63
C VAL A 464 -4.94 3.94 19.04
N VAL A 465 -4.09 3.15 19.74
CA VAL A 465 -4.31 2.83 21.17
C VAL A 465 -4.39 4.11 22.00
N VAL A 466 -3.50 5.07 21.78
CA VAL A 466 -3.54 6.38 22.47
C VAL A 466 -4.84 7.12 22.18
N TYR A 467 -5.34 7.11 20.94
CA TYR A 467 -6.65 7.71 20.63
C TYR A 467 -7.81 7.04 21.36
N CYS A 468 -7.79 5.72 21.49
CA CYS A 468 -8.78 4.99 22.31
C CYS A 468 -8.68 5.38 23.80
N GLN A 469 -7.46 5.49 24.32
CA GLN A 469 -7.18 5.83 25.72
C GLN A 469 -7.67 7.22 26.14
N ARG A 470 -7.92 8.13 25.18
CA ARG A 470 -8.56 9.43 25.46
C ARG A 470 -9.98 9.30 26.00
N TYR A 471 -10.69 8.22 25.65
CA TYR A 471 -12.07 7.97 26.05
C TYR A 471 -12.18 6.81 27.04
N VAL A 472 -11.32 5.79 26.89
CA VAL A 472 -11.30 4.60 27.74
C VAL A 472 -9.84 4.22 28.06
N LYS A 473 -9.34 4.69 29.21
CA LYS A 473 -7.96 4.58 29.70
C LYS A 473 -7.49 3.14 29.92
N SER A 474 -8.41 2.20 30.07
CA SER A 474 -8.11 0.77 30.19
C SER A 474 -7.77 0.11 28.86
N THR A 475 -8.00 0.77 27.72
CA THR A 475 -7.71 0.21 26.39
C THR A 475 -6.20 -0.05 26.22
N GLY A 476 -5.86 -1.30 25.89
CA GLY A 476 -4.50 -1.69 25.52
C GLY A 476 -4.43 -2.26 24.09
N ILE A 477 -3.24 -2.75 23.73
CA ILE A 477 -2.97 -3.37 22.42
C ILE A 477 -3.93 -4.54 22.16
N GLY A 478 -4.06 -5.45 23.14
CA GLY A 478 -4.96 -6.61 23.05
C GLY A 478 -6.43 -6.23 22.91
N THR A 479 -6.87 -5.16 23.57
CA THR A 479 -8.24 -4.64 23.47
C THR A 479 -8.51 -4.12 22.06
N LEU A 480 -7.61 -3.31 21.50
CA LEU A 480 -7.74 -2.76 20.15
C LEU A 480 -7.72 -3.88 19.10
N ALA A 481 -6.78 -4.82 19.19
CA ALA A 481 -6.69 -5.95 18.26
C ALA A 481 -7.95 -6.83 18.30
N SER A 482 -8.48 -7.11 19.51
CA SER A 482 -9.73 -7.85 19.67
C SER A 482 -10.93 -7.11 19.08
N MET A 483 -10.95 -5.77 19.21
CA MET A 483 -11.96 -4.91 18.61
C MET A 483 -11.86 -4.89 17.07
N MET A 484 -10.65 -4.95 16.51
CA MET A 484 -10.42 -4.93 15.07
C MET A 484 -10.56 -6.30 14.38
N MET A 485 -10.41 -7.40 15.12
CA MET A 485 -10.43 -8.74 14.54
C MET A 485 -11.70 -9.07 13.72
N PRO A 486 -12.93 -8.69 14.13
CA PRO A 486 -14.11 -8.87 13.29
C PRO A 486 -14.03 -8.15 11.94
N TYR A 487 -13.45 -6.95 11.89
CA TYR A 487 -13.23 -6.23 10.63
C TYR A 487 -12.23 -6.98 9.75
N SER A 488 -11.10 -7.41 10.32
CA SER A 488 -10.03 -8.08 9.57
C SER A 488 -10.53 -9.37 8.93
N ILE A 489 -11.26 -10.20 9.68
CA ILE A 489 -11.83 -11.46 9.17
C ILE A 489 -12.89 -11.19 8.09
N ALA A 490 -13.80 -10.25 8.33
CA ALA A 490 -14.86 -9.94 7.38
C ALA A 490 -14.30 -9.35 6.07
N MET A 491 -13.29 -8.47 6.15
CA MET A 491 -12.61 -7.91 4.99
C MET A 491 -11.78 -8.97 4.27
N LEU A 492 -11.04 -9.82 4.98
CA LEU A 492 -10.27 -10.92 4.38
C LEU A 492 -11.17 -11.84 3.55
N ILE A 493 -12.29 -12.28 4.11
CA ILE A 493 -13.24 -13.15 3.41
C ILE A 493 -13.93 -12.39 2.28
N GLY A 494 -14.55 -11.25 2.58
CA GLY A 494 -15.35 -10.50 1.61
C GLY A 494 -14.53 -9.99 0.43
N TRP A 495 -13.32 -9.48 0.68
CA TRP A 495 -12.46 -8.94 -0.36
C TRP A 495 -11.80 -10.04 -1.21
N SER A 496 -11.45 -11.19 -0.60
CA SER A 496 -11.00 -12.37 -1.36
C SER A 496 -12.10 -12.90 -2.28
N LEU A 497 -13.33 -13.06 -1.77
CA LEU A 497 -14.47 -13.47 -2.57
C LEU A 497 -14.77 -12.45 -3.68
N PHE A 498 -14.65 -11.16 -3.38
CA PHE A 498 -14.82 -10.12 -4.38
C PHE A 498 -13.78 -10.22 -5.50
N LEU A 499 -12.49 -10.41 -5.19
CA LEU A 499 -11.46 -10.64 -6.22
C LEU A 499 -11.75 -11.89 -7.06
N MET A 500 -12.19 -12.98 -6.44
CA MET A 500 -12.55 -14.21 -7.17
C MET A 500 -13.75 -14.00 -8.08
N ALA A 501 -14.78 -13.28 -7.63
CA ALA A 501 -15.93 -12.93 -8.45
C ALA A 501 -15.52 -11.98 -9.59
N TYR A 502 -14.65 -11.02 -9.32
CA TYR A 502 -14.14 -10.05 -10.28
C TYR A 502 -13.40 -10.76 -11.44
N TRP A 503 -12.56 -11.73 -11.09
CA TRP A 503 -11.87 -12.58 -12.04
C TRP A 503 -12.82 -13.49 -12.82
N ALA A 504 -13.76 -14.15 -12.14
CA ALA A 504 -14.75 -15.02 -12.79
C ALA A 504 -15.65 -14.28 -13.80
N LEU A 505 -15.97 -13.02 -13.52
CA LEU A 505 -16.76 -12.15 -14.39
C LEU A 505 -15.91 -11.50 -15.51
N GLY A 506 -14.58 -11.67 -15.49
CA GLY A 506 -13.68 -11.10 -16.49
C GLY A 506 -13.63 -9.57 -16.49
N ILE A 507 -14.00 -8.92 -15.38
CA ILE A 507 -13.97 -7.46 -15.30
C ILE A 507 -12.50 -7.02 -15.24
N PRO A 508 -12.00 -6.09 -16.07
CA PRO A 508 -10.59 -5.72 -16.07
C PRO A 508 -10.15 -5.14 -14.72
N LEU A 509 -9.00 -5.59 -14.17
CA LEU A 509 -8.45 -5.08 -12.90
C LEU A 509 -8.14 -3.58 -12.95
N GLY A 510 -7.84 -3.08 -14.14
CA GLY A 510 -7.45 -1.70 -14.41
C GLY A 510 -7.04 -1.53 -15.86
N ILE A 511 -6.24 -0.50 -16.12
CA ILE A 511 -5.74 -0.21 -17.46
C ILE A 511 -4.60 -1.19 -17.79
N GLN A 512 -4.73 -1.90 -18.92
CA GLN A 512 -3.75 -2.89 -19.39
C GLN A 512 -3.43 -3.98 -18.37
N ALA A 513 -4.48 -4.52 -17.74
CA ALA A 513 -4.33 -5.47 -16.65
C ALA A 513 -4.98 -6.82 -17.00
N PRO A 514 -4.28 -7.69 -17.75
CA PRO A 514 -4.77 -9.03 -18.04
C PRO A 514 -4.82 -9.85 -16.75
N TYR A 515 -5.62 -10.92 -16.75
CA TYR A 515 -5.61 -11.93 -15.67
C TYR A 515 -4.60 -13.04 -15.92
N THR A 516 -4.30 -13.29 -17.19
CA THR A 516 -3.48 -14.39 -17.64
C THR A 516 -2.18 -13.86 -18.22
N TYR A 517 -1.09 -14.54 -17.92
CA TYR A 517 0.17 -14.38 -18.60
C TYR A 517 0.32 -15.50 -19.62
N GLN A 518 0.70 -15.15 -20.86
CA GLN A 518 0.99 -16.11 -21.91
C GLN A 518 2.50 -16.11 -22.14
N LEU A 519 3.08 -17.31 -22.07
CA LEU A 519 4.49 -17.57 -22.30
C LEU A 519 4.86 -17.50 -23.79
#